data_AF-A0A5N5P9Z0-F1
#
_entry.id   AF-A0A5N5P9Z0-F1
#
_cell.length_a   1.000
_cell.length_b   1.000
_cell.length_c   1.000
_cell.angle_alpha   90.00
_cell.angle_beta   90.00
_cell.angle_gamma   90.00
#
_symmetry.space_group_name_H-M   'P 1'
#
loop_
_entity.id
_entity.type
_entity.pdbx_description
1 polymer ?
#
loop_
_entity_poly.entity_id
_entity_poly.type
_entity_poly.pdbx_seq_one_letter_code
_entity_poly.pdbx_strand_id
1 'polypeptide(L)'
;MVRAAYGISWAYILGDVSYEGYKAYWHNQRVLNPSVQLPDEAKRLTGLSEVPVGAVVAPGTVPPLEDYRVVMVQRGIFQSLASMGLPALTIHSVVRYSGRALKNAKNTTIRTYGPIGLGLAVVPFLPALFDKPVENAVEFVFHKGFETFGGHKAVGEAPQIGREKLLSQKEKPRKEKEL
;
A
#
# COMPACT_ATOMS: atom_id res chain seq x y z
N MET A 1 -15.32 13.56 -18.34
CA MET A 1 -15.83 13.10 -17.03
C MET A 1 -15.04 11.89 -16.51
N VAL A 2 -15.17 10.69 -17.08
CA VAL A 2 -14.52 9.46 -16.54
C VAL A 2 -12.99 9.53 -16.46
N ARG A 3 -12.32 10.10 -17.48
CA ARG A 3 -10.85 10.25 -17.49
C ARG A 3 -10.34 11.20 -16.39
N ALA A 4 -11.14 12.19 -15.99
CA ALA A 4 -10.78 13.11 -14.91
C ALA A 4 -10.86 12.41 -13.55
N ALA A 5 -11.90 11.60 -13.31
CA ALA A 5 -12.01 10.78 -12.10
C ALA A 5 -10.82 9.81 -11.96
N TYR A 6 -10.44 9.13 -13.04
CA TYR A 6 -9.23 8.30 -13.05
C TYR A 6 -7.96 9.12 -12.78
N GLY A 7 -7.85 10.33 -13.34
CA GLY A 7 -6.73 11.22 -13.06
C GLY A 7 -6.61 11.56 -11.57
N ILE A 8 -7.73 11.83 -10.90
CA ILE A 8 -7.77 12.10 -9.44
C ILE A 8 -7.35 10.85 -8.65
N SER A 9 -7.86 9.67 -9.01
CA SER A 9 -7.47 8.41 -8.36
C SER A 9 -5.98 8.14 -8.49
N TRP A 10 -5.41 8.32 -9.69
CA TRP A 10 -3.97 8.15 -9.91
C TRP A 10 -3.14 9.21 -9.18
N ALA A 11 -3.60 10.46 -9.13
CA ALA A 11 -2.93 11.51 -8.37
C ALA A 11 -2.89 11.19 -6.88
N TYR A 12 -3.97 10.64 -6.32
CA TYR A 12 -4.01 10.19 -4.93
C TYR A 12 -3.02 9.05 -4.66
N ILE A 13 -3.02 8.00 -5.50
CA ILE A 13 -2.08 6.87 -5.37
C ILE A 13 -0.64 7.37 -5.48
N LEU A 14 -0.35 8.23 -6.46
CA LEU A 14 0.99 8.78 -6.66
C LEU A 14 1.41 9.63 -5.46
N GLY A 15 0.51 10.45 -4.90
CA GLY A 15 0.75 11.24 -3.70
C GLY A 15 1.07 10.36 -2.49
N ASP A 16 0.24 9.33 -2.22
CA ASP A 16 0.43 8.37 -1.12
C ASP A 16 1.78 7.65 -1.24
N VAL A 17 2.06 7.06 -2.42
CA VAL A 17 3.31 6.33 -2.67
C VAL A 17 4.52 7.26 -2.58
N SER A 18 4.42 8.50 -3.07
CA SER A 18 5.51 9.47 -2.99
C SER A 18 5.78 9.91 -1.55
N TYR A 19 4.72 10.14 -0.77
CA TYR A 19 4.83 10.53 0.63
C TYR A 19 5.46 9.43 1.50
N GLU A 20 4.98 8.20 1.34
CA GLU A 20 5.49 7.03 2.05
C GLU A 20 6.93 6.70 1.59
N GLY A 21 7.20 6.83 0.29
CA GLY A 21 8.55 6.69 -0.27
C GLY A 21 9.54 7.72 0.26
N TYR A 22 9.12 8.97 0.45
CA TYR A 22 9.95 10.03 1.02
C TYR A 22 10.34 9.72 2.47
N LYS A 23 9.40 9.20 3.28
CA LYS A 23 9.71 8.76 4.66
C LYS A 23 10.69 7.57 4.67
N ALA A 24 10.42 6.54 3.86
CA ALA A 24 11.28 5.37 3.75
C ALA A 24 12.70 5.75 3.30
N TYR A 25 12.82 6.72 2.39
CA TYR A 25 14.11 7.25 1.95
C TYR A 25 14.95 7.82 3.11
N TRP A 26 14.36 8.68 3.94
CA TRP A 26 15.08 9.25 5.10
C TRP A 26 15.41 8.21 6.16
N HIS A 27 14.56 7.20 6.34
CA HIS A 27 14.86 6.06 7.20
C HIS A 27 16.08 5.29 6.69
N ASN A 28 16.13 5.01 5.40
CA ASN A 28 17.27 4.31 4.77
C ASN A 28 18.55 5.15 4.83
N GLN A 29 18.46 6.46 4.59
CA GLN A 29 19.60 7.36 4.76
C GLN A 29 20.13 7.35 6.19
N ARG A 30 19.24 7.25 7.19
CA ARG A 30 19.63 7.21 8.60
C ARG A 30 20.39 5.95 8.95
N VAL A 31 20.01 4.82 8.37
CA VAL A 31 20.71 3.53 8.54
C VAL A 31 22.07 3.57 7.85
N LEU A 32 22.13 4.08 6.62
CA LEU A 32 23.37 4.13 5.83
C LEU A 32 24.37 5.17 6.34
N ASN A 33 23.89 6.33 6.79
CA ASN A 33 24.69 7.45 7.29
C ASN A 33 24.15 7.92 8.64
N PRO A 34 24.52 7.27 9.76
CA PRO A 34 24.00 7.62 11.08
C PRO A 34 24.30 9.06 11.53
N SER A 35 25.32 9.71 10.98
CA SER A 35 25.67 11.10 11.26
C SER A 35 24.97 12.11 10.35
N VAL A 36 24.08 11.67 9.44
CA VAL A 36 23.35 12.59 8.55
C VAL A 36 22.48 13.53 9.39
N GLN A 37 22.60 14.83 9.12
CA GLN A 37 21.69 15.82 9.68
C GLN A 37 20.43 15.82 8.81
N LEU A 38 19.30 15.49 9.43
CA LEU A 38 18.03 15.52 8.72
C LEU A 38 17.54 16.97 8.61
N PRO A 39 16.98 17.40 7.47
CA PRO A 39 16.23 18.64 7.39
C PRO A 39 15.11 18.67 8.44
N ASP A 40 14.78 19.85 8.96
CA ASP A 40 13.74 19.97 10.02
C ASP A 40 12.37 19.46 9.56
N GLU A 41 12.06 19.60 8.26
CA GLU A 41 10.86 19.02 7.66
C GLU A 41 10.89 17.49 7.68
N ALA A 42 12.02 16.87 7.32
CA ALA A 42 12.17 15.43 7.37
C ALA A 42 12.07 14.89 8.80
N LYS A 43 12.62 15.59 9.80
CA LYS A 43 12.46 15.24 11.23
C LYS A 43 10.99 15.23 11.63
N ARG A 44 10.24 16.27 11.25
CA ARG A 44 8.80 16.38 11.55
C ARG A 44 7.99 15.27 10.90
N LEU A 45 8.29 14.95 9.63
CA LEU A 45 7.54 13.96 8.85
C LEU A 45 7.86 12.51 9.23
N THR A 46 9.10 12.22 9.60
CA THR A 46 9.56 10.86 9.92
C THR A 46 9.57 10.55 11.41
N GLY A 47 9.52 11.57 12.27
CA GLY A 47 9.68 11.42 13.73
C GLY A 47 11.08 11.01 14.16
N LEU A 48 12.06 11.03 13.25
CA LEU A 48 13.44 10.65 13.56
C LEU A 48 14.13 11.71 14.43
N SER A 49 14.63 11.31 15.59
CA SER A 49 15.44 12.17 16.46
C SER A 49 16.89 12.28 15.96
N GLU A 50 17.53 13.41 16.24
CA GLU A 50 18.96 13.57 16.00
C GLU A 50 19.79 12.60 16.84
N VAL A 51 20.94 12.19 16.31
CA VAL A 51 21.87 11.35 17.05
C VAL A 51 22.65 12.33 17.93
N PRO A 52 22.76 12.09 19.25
CA PRO A 52 23.46 13.00 20.13
C PRO A 52 24.86 13.32 19.60
N VAL A 53 25.25 14.60 19.67
CA VAL A 53 26.58 15.07 19.23
C VAL A 53 27.65 14.28 19.99
N GLY A 54 28.46 13.50 19.27
CA GLY A 54 29.52 12.64 19.85
C GLY A 54 29.17 11.15 19.96
N ALA A 55 27.94 10.73 19.66
CA ALA A 55 27.61 9.31 19.57
C ALA A 55 28.19 8.72 18.27
N VAL A 56 29.13 7.77 18.41
CA VAL A 56 29.68 7.02 17.27
C VAL A 56 28.77 5.83 16.99
N VAL A 57 27.91 5.97 15.99
CA VAL A 57 27.06 4.88 15.51
C VAL A 57 27.63 4.38 14.18
N ALA A 58 27.90 3.07 14.11
CA ALA A 58 28.42 2.45 12.89
C ALA A 58 27.35 2.47 11.77
N PRO A 59 27.73 2.79 10.52
CA PRO A 59 26.86 2.62 9.36
C PRO A 59 26.29 1.21 9.27
N GLY A 60 24.98 1.12 9.08
CA GLY A 60 24.30 -0.14 8.81
C GLY A 60 24.14 -0.41 7.31
N THR A 61 23.58 -1.56 6.98
CA THR A 61 23.16 -1.91 5.61
C THR A 61 21.65 -2.05 5.56
N VAL A 62 21.02 -1.45 4.56
CA VAL A 62 19.57 -1.60 4.33
C VAL A 62 19.35 -2.86 3.48
N PRO A 63 18.53 -3.83 3.94
CA PRO A 63 18.15 -4.96 3.10
C PRO A 63 17.44 -4.49 1.83
N PRO A 64 17.73 -5.07 0.65
CA PRO A 64 17.03 -4.79 -0.60
C PRO A 64 15.51 -4.72 -0.50
N LEU A 65 14.88 -5.59 0.28
CA LEU A 65 13.43 -5.61 0.49
C LEU A 65 12.91 -4.34 1.21
N GLU A 66 13.75 -3.71 2.03
CA GLU A 66 13.45 -2.47 2.77
C GLU A 66 13.95 -1.21 2.04
N ASP A 67 14.55 -1.36 0.84
CA ASP A 67 14.94 -0.21 0.03
C ASP A 67 13.69 0.62 -0.32
N TYR A 68 13.77 1.94 -0.13
CA TYR A 68 12.67 2.86 -0.37
C TYR A 68 12.08 2.70 -1.78
N ARG A 69 12.90 2.33 -2.77
CA ARG A 69 12.44 2.06 -4.15
C ARG A 69 11.54 0.84 -4.19
N VAL A 70 11.91 -0.22 -3.48
CA VAL A 70 11.14 -1.45 -3.39
C VAL A 70 9.86 -1.21 -2.59
N VAL A 71 9.93 -0.45 -1.50
CA VAL A 71 8.74 -0.03 -0.73
C VAL A 71 7.77 0.75 -1.61
N MET A 72 8.24 1.74 -2.39
CA MET A 72 7.41 2.50 -3.31
C MET A 72 6.77 1.61 -4.39
N VAL A 73 7.55 0.70 -4.99
CA VAL A 73 7.03 -0.23 -6.01
C VAL A 73 5.97 -1.15 -5.41
N GLN A 74 6.24 -1.75 -4.26
CA GLN A 74 5.32 -2.66 -3.60
C GLN A 74 4.02 -1.95 -3.21
N ARG A 75 4.10 -0.75 -2.64
CA ARG A 75 2.93 0.08 -2.32
C ARG A 75 2.16 0.50 -3.55
N GLY A 76 2.84 0.91 -4.62
CA GLY A 76 2.18 1.25 -5.89
C GLY A 76 1.41 0.08 -6.48
N ILE A 77 1.98 -1.13 -6.45
CA ILE A 77 1.30 -2.36 -6.89
C ILE A 77 0.11 -2.66 -5.98
N PHE A 78 0.30 -2.64 -4.66
CA PHE A 78 -0.77 -2.88 -3.70
C PHE A 78 -1.93 -1.90 -3.90
N GLN A 79 -1.65 -0.60 -3.91
CA GLN A 79 -2.67 0.46 -4.06
C GLN A 79 -3.39 0.38 -5.39
N SER A 80 -2.68 0.14 -6.50
CA SER A 80 -3.32 0.01 -7.81
C SER A 80 -4.24 -1.21 -7.90
N LEU A 81 -3.82 -2.35 -7.36
CA LEU A 81 -4.61 -3.58 -7.35
C LEU A 81 -5.81 -3.49 -6.40
N ALA A 82 -5.58 -3.05 -5.16
CA ALA A 82 -6.59 -2.99 -4.11
C ALA A 82 -7.62 -1.89 -4.37
N SER A 83 -7.21 -0.71 -4.85
CA SER A 83 -8.11 0.44 -4.98
C SER A 83 -8.79 0.56 -6.34
N MET A 84 -8.22 -0.02 -7.41
CA MET A 84 -8.73 0.18 -8.77
C MET A 84 -8.97 -1.12 -9.53
N GLY A 85 -7.97 -2.02 -9.55
CA GLY A 85 -8.03 -3.23 -10.38
C GLY A 85 -9.12 -4.21 -9.93
N LEU A 86 -8.97 -4.74 -8.72
CA LEU A 86 -9.84 -5.81 -8.21
C LEU A 86 -11.28 -5.35 -7.93
N PRO A 87 -11.51 -4.16 -7.33
CA PRO A 87 -12.87 -3.62 -7.20
C PRO A 87 -13.57 -3.44 -8.55
N ALA A 88 -12.90 -2.86 -9.54
CA ALA A 88 -13.49 -2.61 -10.85
C ALA A 88 -13.83 -3.91 -11.57
N LEU A 89 -12.92 -4.89 -11.57
CA LEU A 89 -13.17 -6.21 -12.16
C LEU A 89 -14.34 -6.92 -11.48
N THR A 90 -14.47 -6.78 -10.17
CA THR A 90 -15.55 -7.43 -9.39
C THR A 90 -16.90 -6.80 -9.69
N ILE A 91 -17.03 -5.47 -9.58
CA ILE A 91 -18.28 -4.76 -9.89
C ILE A 91 -18.68 -5.03 -11.35
N HIS A 92 -17.71 -4.94 -12.27
CA HIS A 92 -17.97 -5.21 -13.68
C HIS A 92 -18.46 -6.64 -13.90
N SER A 93 -17.82 -7.63 -13.27
CA SER A 93 -18.22 -9.03 -13.38
C SER A 93 -19.61 -9.27 -12.80
N VAL A 94 -19.92 -8.73 -11.63
CA VAL A 94 -21.23 -8.83 -10.99
C VAL A 94 -22.31 -8.26 -11.89
N VAL A 95 -22.14 -7.03 -12.39
CA VAL A 95 -23.10 -6.39 -13.31
C VAL A 95 -23.26 -7.19 -14.60
N ARG A 96 -22.15 -7.65 -15.19
CA ARG A 96 -22.17 -8.43 -16.44
C ARG A 96 -22.90 -9.76 -16.30
N TYR A 97 -22.55 -10.53 -15.27
CA TYR A 97 -23.13 -11.87 -15.08
C TYR A 97 -24.57 -11.82 -14.59
N SER A 98 -24.90 -10.88 -13.70
CA SER A 98 -26.29 -10.62 -13.29
C SER A 98 -27.15 -10.15 -14.46
N GLY A 99 -26.63 -9.26 -15.33
CA GLY A 99 -27.32 -8.86 -16.57
C GLY A 99 -27.56 -10.03 -17.51
N ARG A 100 -26.58 -10.93 -17.66
CA ARG A 100 -26.74 -12.16 -18.44
C ARG A 100 -27.77 -13.12 -17.82
N ALA A 101 -27.84 -13.22 -16.50
CA ALA A 101 -28.82 -14.04 -15.80
C ALA A 101 -30.24 -13.47 -15.90
N LEU A 102 -30.40 -12.15 -15.80
CA LEU A 102 -31.70 -11.47 -15.81
C LEU A 102 -32.20 -11.10 -17.22
N LYS A 103 -31.47 -11.47 -18.28
CA LYS A 103 -31.79 -11.09 -19.67
C LYS A 103 -33.21 -11.46 -20.12
N ASN A 104 -33.74 -12.57 -19.59
CA ASN A 104 -35.06 -13.12 -19.93
C ASN A 104 -36.13 -12.80 -18.86
N ALA A 105 -35.83 -11.93 -17.89
CA ALA A 105 -36.81 -11.53 -16.88
C ALA A 105 -37.99 -10.83 -17.57
N LYS A 106 -39.22 -11.26 -17.26
CA LYS A 106 -40.45 -10.67 -17.81
C LYS A 106 -40.62 -9.20 -17.41
N ASN A 107 -40.04 -8.79 -16.29
CA ASN A 107 -40.10 -7.42 -15.78
C ASN A 107 -38.90 -6.59 -16.30
N THR A 108 -39.19 -5.58 -17.11
CA THR A 108 -38.20 -4.64 -17.67
C THR A 108 -37.41 -3.90 -16.59
N THR A 109 -38.04 -3.53 -15.48
CA THR A 109 -37.36 -2.81 -14.38
C THR A 109 -36.27 -3.66 -13.75
N ILE A 110 -36.55 -4.95 -13.51
CA ILE A 110 -35.56 -5.89 -12.95
C ILE A 110 -34.43 -6.14 -13.95
N ARG A 111 -34.75 -6.27 -15.25
CA ARG A 111 -33.75 -6.48 -16.29
C ARG A 111 -32.77 -5.31 -16.43
N THR A 112 -33.25 -4.07 -16.26
CA THR A 112 -32.44 -2.86 -16.40
C THR A 112 -31.71 -2.50 -15.12
N TYR A 113 -32.41 -2.44 -13.98
CA TYR A 113 -31.86 -1.93 -12.73
C TYR A 113 -31.34 -3.02 -11.79
N GLY A 114 -31.79 -4.26 -11.95
CA GLY A 114 -31.33 -5.39 -11.13
C GLY A 114 -29.80 -5.56 -11.16
N PRO A 115 -29.17 -5.63 -12.34
CA PRO A 115 -27.72 -5.75 -12.45
C PRO A 115 -26.95 -4.58 -11.83
N ILE A 116 -27.45 -3.35 -12.00
CA ILE A 116 -26.84 -2.13 -11.46
C ILE A 116 -26.94 -2.13 -9.93
N GLY A 117 -28.12 -2.45 -9.40
CA GLY A 117 -28.35 -2.56 -7.97
C GLY A 117 -27.45 -3.62 -7.31
N LEU A 118 -27.28 -4.77 -7.97
CA LEU A 118 -26.36 -5.82 -7.50
C LEU A 118 -24.91 -5.36 -7.52
N GLY A 119 -24.46 -4.67 -8.58
CA GLY A 119 -23.12 -4.10 -8.63
C GLY A 119 -22.83 -3.11 -7.50
N LEU A 120 -23.78 -2.22 -7.21
CA LEU A 120 -23.67 -1.24 -6.11
C LEU A 120 -23.74 -1.90 -4.73
N ALA A 121 -24.56 -2.94 -4.56
CA ALA A 121 -24.70 -3.65 -3.29
C ALA A 121 -23.40 -4.34 -2.84
N VAL A 122 -22.49 -4.67 -3.77
CA VAL A 122 -21.21 -5.31 -3.46
C VAL A 122 -20.16 -4.30 -2.95
N VAL A 123 -20.26 -3.03 -3.31
CA VAL A 123 -19.24 -1.99 -3.01
C VAL A 123 -18.82 -1.91 -1.54
N PRO A 124 -19.74 -1.93 -0.54
CA PRO A 124 -19.36 -1.85 0.87
C PRO A 124 -18.51 -3.02 1.38
N PHE A 125 -18.53 -4.15 0.69
CA PHE A 125 -17.85 -5.37 1.09
C PHE A 125 -16.47 -5.53 0.44
N LEU A 126 -16.19 -4.74 -0.61
CA LEU A 126 -14.94 -4.83 -1.38
C LEU A 126 -13.67 -4.65 -0.53
N PRO A 127 -13.60 -3.70 0.42
CA PRO A 127 -12.42 -3.54 1.27
C PRO A 127 -12.08 -4.81 2.05
N ALA A 128 -13.11 -5.45 2.62
CA ALA A 128 -12.93 -6.68 3.40
C ALA A 128 -12.55 -7.88 2.51
N LEU A 129 -13.06 -7.93 1.28
CA LEU A 129 -12.79 -9.02 0.34
C LEU A 129 -11.39 -8.96 -0.26
N PHE A 130 -10.83 -7.76 -0.46
CA PHE A 130 -9.60 -7.60 -1.23
C PHE A 130 -8.43 -7.01 -0.46
N ASP A 131 -8.62 -6.03 0.42
CA ASP A 131 -7.49 -5.27 0.96
C ASP A 131 -6.48 -6.17 1.68
N LYS A 132 -6.91 -6.97 2.66
CA LYS A 132 -6.00 -7.86 3.41
C LYS A 132 -5.44 -9.02 2.57
N PRO A 133 -6.26 -9.77 1.80
CA PRO A 133 -5.72 -10.85 0.97
C PRO A 133 -4.69 -10.36 -0.05
N VAL A 134 -4.92 -9.20 -0.66
CA VAL A 134 -4.01 -8.62 -1.65
C VAL A 134 -2.73 -8.12 -0.98
N GLU A 135 -2.84 -7.47 0.18
CA GLU A 135 -1.69 -7.03 0.97
C GLU A 135 -0.77 -8.22 1.27
N ASN A 136 -1.34 -9.28 1.85
CA ASN A 136 -0.60 -10.48 2.22
C ASN A 136 0.02 -11.18 1.01
N ALA A 137 -0.71 -11.25 -0.12
CA ALA A 137 -0.21 -11.89 -1.33
C ALA A 137 0.95 -11.10 -1.94
N VAL A 138 0.83 -9.77 -2.03
CA VAL A 138 1.91 -8.92 -2.56
C VAL A 138 3.13 -9.00 -1.65
N GLU A 139 2.97 -8.87 -0.33
CA GLU A 139 4.07 -8.98 0.63
C GLU A 139 4.76 -10.34 0.55
N PHE A 140 3.99 -11.42 0.52
CA PHE A 140 4.54 -12.77 0.40
C PHE A 140 5.34 -12.95 -0.90
N VAL A 141 4.82 -12.47 -2.04
CA VAL A 141 5.51 -12.57 -3.33
C VAL A 141 6.82 -11.78 -3.31
N PHE A 142 6.82 -10.57 -2.75
CA PHE A 142 8.02 -9.76 -2.64
C PHE A 142 9.05 -10.40 -1.70
N HIS A 143 8.64 -10.77 -0.49
CA HIS A 143 9.51 -11.44 0.47
C HIS A 143 10.13 -12.70 -0.14
N LYS A 144 9.30 -13.57 -0.71
CA LYS A 144 9.76 -14.82 -1.30
C LYS A 144 10.66 -14.59 -2.51
N GLY A 145 10.35 -13.61 -3.35
CA GLY A 145 11.18 -13.23 -4.49
C GLY A 145 12.57 -12.77 -4.05
N PHE A 146 12.64 -11.79 -3.15
CA PHE A 146 13.92 -11.29 -2.63
C PHE A 146 14.70 -12.36 -1.87
N GLU A 147 14.04 -13.18 -1.06
CA GLU A 147 14.67 -14.32 -0.36
C GLU A 147 15.25 -15.34 -1.36
N THR A 148 14.52 -15.66 -2.43
CA THR A 148 14.94 -16.66 -3.41
C THR A 148 16.14 -16.18 -4.24
N PHE A 149 16.14 -14.91 -4.67
CA PHE A 149 17.20 -14.38 -5.53
C PHE A 149 18.40 -13.80 -4.75
N GLY A 150 18.19 -13.29 -3.54
CA GLY A 150 19.23 -12.61 -2.74
C GLY A 150 19.51 -13.23 -1.37
N GLY A 151 18.85 -14.35 -1.03
CA GLY A 151 19.00 -15.05 0.25
C GLY A 151 18.42 -14.27 1.43
N HIS A 152 18.64 -14.77 2.65
CA HIS A 152 18.15 -14.13 3.88
C HIS A 152 18.67 -12.70 4.07
N LYS A 153 19.86 -12.36 3.54
CA LYS A 153 20.40 -10.99 3.61
C LYS A 153 19.56 -9.99 2.81
N ALA A 154 18.84 -10.43 1.78
CA ALA A 154 18.02 -9.56 0.95
C ALA A 154 16.72 -9.12 1.64
N VAL A 155 16.22 -9.95 2.56
CA VAL A 155 14.98 -9.70 3.32
C VAL A 155 15.26 -9.25 4.76
N GLY A 156 16.45 -9.53 5.29
CA GLY A 156 16.82 -9.20 6.67
C GLY A 156 15.87 -9.86 7.68
N GLU A 157 15.46 -9.09 8.68
CA GLU A 157 14.49 -9.49 9.72
C GLU A 157 13.04 -9.19 9.31
N ALA A 158 12.79 -8.82 8.04
CA ALA A 158 11.46 -8.46 7.59
C ALA A 158 10.53 -9.69 7.63
N PRO A 159 9.32 -9.56 8.21
CA PRO A 159 8.35 -10.65 8.21
C PRO A 159 7.83 -10.91 6.79
N GLN A 160 7.39 -12.14 6.54
CA GLN A 160 6.80 -12.54 5.26
C GLN A 160 5.49 -11.80 4.95
N ILE A 161 4.73 -11.42 5.98
CA ILE A 161 3.44 -10.74 5.91
C ILE A 161 3.35 -9.74 7.08
N GLY A 162 2.60 -8.65 6.90
CA GLY A 162 2.36 -7.60 7.88
C GLY A 162 3.45 -6.53 7.92
N ARG A 163 4.38 -6.52 6.96
CA ARG A 163 5.50 -5.59 6.92
C ARG A 163 5.02 -4.14 6.76
N GLU A 164 4.05 -3.90 5.88
CA GLU A 164 3.49 -2.56 5.66
C GLU A 164 2.83 -1.99 6.92
N LYS A 165 2.17 -2.85 7.71
CA LYS A 165 1.61 -2.44 9.02
C LYS A 165 2.71 -2.04 10.01
N LEU A 166 3.83 -2.76 10.03
CA LEU A 166 4.97 -2.44 10.89
C LEU A 166 5.64 -1.13 10.48
N LEU A 167 5.80 -0.90 9.18
CA LEU A 167 6.31 0.37 8.64
C LEU A 167 5.37 1.52 9.03
N SER A 168 4.07 1.36 8.75
CA SER A 168 3.05 2.36 9.09
C SER A 168 2.92 2.63 10.61
N GLN A 169 3.18 1.62 11.46
CA GLN A 169 3.17 1.78 12.93
C GLN A 169 4.43 2.46 13.47
N LYS A 170 5.62 2.12 12.95
CA LYS A 170 6.86 2.82 13.29
C LYS A 170 6.80 4.32 12.93
N GLU A 171 5.98 4.66 11.94
CA GLU A 171 5.86 6.01 11.38
C GLU A 171 4.77 6.88 12.00
N LYS A 172 3.83 6.32 12.77
CA LYS A 172 2.90 7.15 13.55
C LYS A 172 3.62 7.60 14.83
N PRO A 173 3.75 8.91 15.11
CA PRO A 173 4.13 9.33 16.45
C PRO A 173 3.14 8.66 17.40
N ARG A 174 3.67 7.97 18.41
CA ARG A 174 2.88 7.35 19.47
C ARG A 174 2.01 8.46 20.03
N LYS A 175 0.76 8.58 19.55
CA LYS A 175 -0.20 9.54 20.10
C LYS A 175 -0.21 9.22 21.57
N GLU A 176 0.26 10.16 22.39
CA GLU A 176 -0.06 10.15 23.80
C GLU A 176 -1.54 9.87 23.88
N LYS A 177 -1.88 8.79 24.59
CA LYS A 177 -3.25 8.55 24.97
C LYS A 177 -3.61 9.74 25.85
N GLU A 178 -4.24 10.75 25.28
CA GLU A 178 -4.93 11.75 26.07
C GLU A 178 -5.96 10.98 26.91
N LEU A 179 -5.79 11.15 28.23
CA LEU A 179 -6.63 10.64 29.31
C LEU A 179 -8.07 11.12 29.18
#